data_AF-A0A1J3EYG0-F1
#
_entry.id   AF-A0A1J3EYG0-F1
#
_cell.length_a   1.000
_cell.length_b   1.000
_cell.length_c   1.000
_cell.angle_alpha   90.00
_cell.angle_beta   90.00
_cell.angle_gamma   90.00
#
_symmetry.space_group_name_H-M   'P 1'
#
loop_
_entity.id
_entity.type
_entity.pdbx_description
1 polymer ?
#
loop_
_entity_poly.entity_id
_entity_poly.type
_entity_poly.pdbx_seq_one_letter_code
_entity_poly.pdbx_strand_id
1 'polypeptide(L)'
;SNHFGLNFNGVTSFVEEPVMYEDGDNRRDEVQIRVRLDYDGPTQTLSSLATPWRIPSDPGQPTISQRIPKLLEIMQEEMYVGFTAATGRDQSSGHYIMAWSFTSGRSNLTAATLLPFRDIPLLLPIKG
;
A
#
# COMPACT_ATOMS: atom_id res chain seq x y z
N SER A 1 14.38 -2.59 -11.56
CA SER A 1 13.33 -3.59 -11.34
C SER A 1 12.18 -2.93 -10.58
N ASN A 2 10.94 -3.38 -10.80
CA ASN A 2 9.80 -2.91 -10.02
C ASN A 2 9.94 -3.43 -8.58
N HIS A 3 9.70 -2.55 -7.60
CA HIS A 3 9.88 -2.88 -6.18
C HIS A 3 8.89 -2.10 -5.32
N PHE A 4 8.66 -2.60 -4.10
CA PHE A 4 8.07 -1.84 -3.00
C PHE A 4 9.19 -1.26 -2.15
N GLY A 5 9.09 0.04 -1.80
CA GLY A 5 10.10 0.75 -1.03
C GLY A 5 9.53 1.42 0.22
N LEU A 6 10.30 1.43 1.32
CA LEU A 6 10.01 2.26 2.50
C LEU A 6 10.95 3.48 2.54
N ASN A 7 10.38 4.68 2.39
CA ASN A 7 11.15 5.91 2.24
C ASN A 7 10.96 6.83 3.46
N PHE A 8 12.07 7.42 3.92
CA PHE A 8 12.10 8.28 5.10
C PHE A 8 12.87 9.56 4.76
N ASN A 9 12.15 10.68 4.58
CA ASN A 9 12.70 11.99 4.20
C ASN A 9 13.65 11.96 2.99
N GLY A 10 13.42 11.07 2.02
CA GLY A 10 14.25 10.93 0.83
C GLY A 10 13.66 9.97 -0.20
N VAL A 11 14.20 10.00 -1.42
CA VAL A 11 13.77 9.12 -2.53
C VAL A 11 14.47 7.77 -2.53
N THR A 12 15.58 7.64 -1.79
CA THR A 12 16.24 6.36 -1.58
C THR A 12 15.52 5.57 -0.50
N SER A 13 15.08 4.36 -0.84
CA SER A 13 14.38 3.47 0.07
C SER A 13 15.32 2.95 1.16
N PHE A 14 14.83 2.84 2.38
CA PHE A 14 15.50 2.15 3.48
C PHE A 14 15.39 0.62 3.36
N VAL A 15 14.28 0.15 2.81
CA VAL A 15 13.97 -1.26 2.55
C VAL A 15 13.40 -1.33 1.14
N GLU A 16 13.85 -2.31 0.36
CA GLU A 16 13.35 -2.57 -1.00
C GLU A 16 13.03 -4.05 -1.12
N GLU A 17 11.81 -4.34 -1.55
CA GLU A 17 11.38 -5.70 -1.85
C GLU A 17 10.94 -5.79 -3.32
N PRO A 18 11.41 -6.78 -4.10
CA PRO A 18 11.03 -6.90 -5.50
C PRO A 18 9.55 -7.20 -5.64
N VAL A 19 8.92 -6.68 -6.71
CA VAL A 19 7.57 -7.11 -7.10
C VAL A 19 7.68 -8.50 -7.71
N MET A 20 7.18 -9.52 -6.98
CA MET A 20 7.25 -10.93 -7.40
C MET A 20 6.05 -11.38 -8.25
N TYR A 21 5.15 -10.46 -8.60
CA TYR A 21 3.97 -10.77 -9.37
C TYR A 21 4.29 -10.73 -10.86
N GLU A 22 4.43 -11.91 -11.46
CA GLU A 22 4.44 -12.06 -12.92
C GLU A 22 2.99 -12.07 -13.43
N ASP A 23 2.71 -11.27 -14.44
CA ASP A 23 1.44 -11.35 -15.14
C ASP A 23 1.57 -12.42 -16.24
N GLY A 24 0.95 -13.58 -16.00
CA GLY A 24 1.05 -14.74 -16.88
C GLY A 24 0.25 -14.63 -18.18
N ASP A 25 -0.51 -13.55 -18.38
CA ASP A 25 -1.20 -13.25 -19.63
C ASP A 25 -0.74 -11.88 -20.13
N ASN A 26 -0.28 -11.84 -21.37
CA ASN A 26 0.34 -10.69 -22.01
C ASN A 26 -0.71 -9.62 -22.39
N ARG A 27 -1.71 -9.41 -21.52
CA ARG A 27 -2.84 -8.50 -21.71
C ARG A 27 -2.78 -7.35 -20.70
N ARG A 28 -1.89 -6.42 -21.04
CA ARG A 28 -1.98 -4.96 -20.86
C ARG A 28 -1.96 -4.45 -19.41
N ASP A 29 -0.78 -3.99 -19.01
CA ASP A 29 -0.48 -2.70 -18.35
C ASP A 29 -1.23 -2.26 -17.09
N GLU A 30 -2.20 -3.02 -16.59
CA GLU A 30 -3.02 -2.69 -15.43
C GLU A 30 -2.75 -3.66 -14.28
N VAL A 31 -1.86 -3.26 -13.38
CA VAL A 31 -1.59 -4.03 -12.15
C VAL A 31 -2.51 -3.53 -11.05
N GLN A 32 -3.59 -4.27 -10.78
CA GLN A 32 -4.45 -4.02 -9.64
C GLN A 32 -3.87 -4.66 -8.37
N ILE A 33 -3.46 -3.82 -7.42
CA ILE A 33 -2.83 -4.24 -6.16
C ILE A 33 -3.68 -3.75 -5.00
N ARG A 34 -3.91 -4.64 -4.03
CA ARG A 34 -4.37 -4.30 -2.69
C ARG A 34 -3.14 -4.12 -1.79
N VAL A 35 -3.08 -3.02 -1.05
CA VAL A 35 -2.01 -2.77 -0.08
C VAL A 35 -2.62 -2.58 1.30
N ARG A 36 -2.04 -3.24 2.31
CA ARG A 36 -2.26 -2.95 3.73
C ARG A 36 -0.95 -2.52 4.35
N LEU A 37 -1.02 -1.50 5.21
CA LEU A 37 0.12 -0.99 5.93
C LEU A 37 -0.31 -0.78 7.39
N ASP A 38 0.42 -1.43 8.29
CA ASP A 38 0.17 -1.40 9.72
C ASP A 38 1.45 -0.97 10.43
N TYR A 39 1.34 -0.02 11.34
CA TYR A 39 2.44 0.39 12.22
C TYR A 39 2.05 0.16 13.68
N ASP A 40 2.81 -0.71 14.34
CA ASP A 40 2.67 -0.97 15.77
C ASP A 40 3.61 -0.05 16.57
N GLY A 41 3.04 1.01 17.15
CA GLY A 41 3.79 2.02 17.92
C GLY A 41 4.66 1.45 19.05
N PRO A 42 4.14 0.58 19.93
CA PRO A 42 4.91 -0.08 20.98
C PRO A 42 6.16 -0.85 20.50
N THR A 43 6.03 -1.67 19.45
CA THR A 43 7.20 -2.42 18.93
C THR A 43 8.00 -1.64 17.89
N GLN A 44 7.45 -0.52 17.42
CA GLN A 44 7.97 0.28 16.30
C GLN A 44 8.05 -0.52 15.01
N THR A 45 7.17 -1.51 14.83
CA THR A 45 7.21 -2.40 13.67
C THR A 45 6.23 -1.93 12.62
N LEU A 46 6.73 -1.68 11.41
CA LEU A 46 5.93 -1.45 10.23
C LEU A 46 5.81 -2.75 9.46
N SER A 47 4.58 -3.16 9.16
CA SER A 47 4.28 -4.28 8.27
C SER A 47 3.49 -3.77 7.07
N SER A 48 3.91 -4.15 5.87
CA SER A 48 3.22 -3.84 4.63
C SER A 48 2.99 -5.13 3.86
N LEU A 49 1.77 -5.30 3.38
CA LEU A 49 1.37 -6.41 2.55
C LEU A 49 0.75 -5.89 1.26
N ALA A 50 1.43 -6.15 0.14
CA ALA A 50 0.91 -5.87 -1.19
C ALA A 50 0.48 -7.19 -1.83
N THR A 51 -0.74 -7.28 -2.32
CA THR A 51 -1.33 -8.51 -2.89
C THR A 51 -2.10 -8.18 -4.17
N PRO A 52 -1.91 -8.93 -5.29
CA PRO A 52 -2.69 -8.75 -6.50
C PRO A 52 -4.17 -8.91 -6.21
N TRP A 53 -5.00 -8.06 -6.80
CA TRP A 53 -6.44 -8.06 -6.58
C TRP A 53 -7.10 -9.41 -6.87
N ARG A 54 -6.56 -10.16 -7.85
CA ARG A 54 -7.02 -11.51 -8.22
C ARG A 54 -6.87 -12.57 -7.12
N ILE A 55 -6.04 -12.32 -6.10
CA ILE A 55 -5.86 -13.24 -4.98
C ILE A 55 -6.94 -12.92 -3.93
N PRO A 56 -7.84 -13.87 -3.61
CA PRO A 56 -9.03 -13.60 -2.80
C PRO A 56 -8.71 -13.33 -1.32
N SER A 57 -7.60 -13.86 -0.82
CA SER A 57 -7.16 -13.73 0.57
C SER A 57 -5.72 -13.27 0.65
N ASP A 58 -5.46 -12.43 1.63
CA ASP A 58 -4.12 -11.98 1.97
C ASP A 58 -3.23 -13.18 2.36
N PRO A 59 -1.99 -13.26 1.85
CA PRO A 59 -1.04 -14.23 2.35
C PRO A 59 -0.75 -13.94 3.83
N GLY A 60 -0.59 -14.99 4.63
CA GLY A 60 -0.35 -14.84 6.08
C GLY A 60 0.98 -14.14 6.43
N GLN A 61 1.86 -13.94 5.45
CA GLN A 61 3.15 -13.26 5.63
C GLN A 61 3.16 -11.92 4.87
N PRO A 62 3.54 -10.81 5.53
CA PRO A 62 3.62 -9.51 4.89
C PRO A 62 4.78 -9.45 3.88
N THR A 63 4.65 -8.59 2.86
CA THR A 63 5.71 -8.30 1.89
C THR A 63 6.92 -7.66 2.57
N ILE A 64 6.69 -6.74 3.50
CA ILE A 64 7.71 -6.07 4.30
C ILE A 64 7.29 -6.15 5.77
N SER A 65 8.20 -6.51 6.68
CA SER A 65 8.00 -6.37 8.13
C SER A 65 9.31 -5.94 8.77
N GLN A 66 9.35 -4.70 9.28
CA GLN A 66 10.59 -4.08 9.71
C GLN A 66 10.40 -3.18 10.93
N ARG A 67 11.38 -3.22 11.84
CA ARG A 67 11.43 -2.30 12.99
C ARG A 67 12.00 -0.95 12.54
N ILE A 68 11.25 0.13 12.73
CA ILE A 68 11.55 1.49 12.27
C ILE A 68 11.55 2.48 13.46
N PRO A 69 12.59 2.49 14.30
CA PRO A 69 12.67 3.43 15.43
C PRO A 69 12.75 4.89 14.96
N LYS A 70 13.39 5.14 13.81
CA LYS A 70 13.57 6.48 13.23
C LYS A 70 12.26 7.20 12.89
N LEU A 71 11.14 6.48 12.78
CA LEU A 71 9.86 7.10 12.44
C LEU A 71 9.43 8.10 13.53
N LEU A 72 9.76 7.84 14.79
CA LEU A 72 9.48 8.75 15.91
C LEU A 72 10.24 10.08 15.82
N GLU A 73 11.37 10.11 15.10
CA GLU A 73 12.17 11.33 14.90
C GLU A 73 11.65 12.17 13.72
N ILE A 74 10.86 11.55 12.84
CA ILE A 74 10.36 12.15 11.59
C ILE A 74 8.93 12.67 11.77
N MET A 75 8.11 11.95 12.52
CA MET A 75 6.70 12.29 12.70
C MET A 75 6.53 13.50 13.61
N GLN A 76 5.64 14.41 13.18
CA GLN A 76 5.17 15.53 13.99
C GLN A 76 3.87 15.16 14.70
N GLU A 77 3.42 16.01 15.62
CA GLU A 77 2.17 15.82 16.36
C GLU A 77 0.96 15.72 15.43
N GLU A 78 0.93 16.54 14.39
CA GLU A 78 -0.09 16.53 13.35
C GLU A 78 0.54 16.25 12.00
N MET A 79 -0.03 15.29 11.27
CA MET A 79 0.47 14.85 9.96
C MET A 79 -0.72 14.53 9.05
N TYR A 80 -0.51 14.70 7.74
CA TYR A 80 -1.47 14.30 6.73
C TYR A 80 -1.05 12.96 6.10
N VAL A 81 -2.03 12.12 5.79
CA VAL A 81 -1.84 10.86 5.08
C VAL A 81 -2.58 10.90 3.75
N GLY A 82 -2.01 10.26 2.72
CA GLY A 82 -2.60 10.26 1.39
C GLY A 82 -1.75 9.50 0.40
N PHE A 83 -2.09 9.66 -0.87
CA PHE A 83 -1.42 9.02 -1.99
C PHE A 83 -0.77 10.06 -2.90
N THR A 84 0.33 9.69 -3.53
CA THR A 84 0.98 10.47 -4.57
C THR A 84 1.47 9.54 -5.67
N ALA A 85 1.48 10.04 -6.90
CA ALA A 85 1.99 9.33 -8.06
C ALA A 85 2.52 10.33 -9.09
N ALA A 86 3.44 9.89 -9.94
CA ALA A 86 4.03 10.70 -10.99
C ALA A 86 4.24 9.86 -12.25
N THR A 87 4.13 10.51 -13.41
CA THR A 87 4.45 9.92 -14.71
C THR A 87 5.84 10.36 -15.18
N GLY A 88 6.47 9.53 -16.02
CA GLY A 88 7.74 9.87 -16.64
C GLY A 88 7.56 10.74 -17.89
N ARG A 89 8.63 11.45 -18.30
CA ARG A 89 8.61 12.30 -19.51
C ARG A 89 8.15 11.54 -20.77
N ASP A 90 8.61 10.30 -20.92
CA ASP A 90 8.40 9.48 -22.12
C ASP A 90 7.51 8.26 -21.85
N GLN A 91 6.90 8.17 -20.66
CA GLN A 91 6.06 7.04 -20.24
C GLN A 91 4.83 7.56 -19.49
N SER A 92 3.65 7.31 -20.07
CA SER A 92 2.37 7.66 -19.44
C SER A 92 1.78 6.44 -18.75
N SER A 93 1.37 6.62 -17.50
CA SER A 93 0.67 5.62 -16.69
C SER A 93 -0.52 6.25 -15.97
N GLY A 94 -1.63 5.50 -15.88
CA GLY A 94 -2.76 5.85 -15.02
C GLY A 94 -2.54 5.34 -13.61
N HIS A 95 -2.78 6.17 -12.60
CA HIS A 95 -2.67 5.79 -11.19
C HIS A 95 -4.03 6.03 -10.51
N TYR A 96 -4.77 4.96 -10.25
CA TYR A 96 -6.14 5.04 -9.73
C TYR A 96 -6.20 4.46 -8.31
N ILE A 97 -6.73 5.24 -7.36
CA ILE A 97 -7.10 4.75 -6.04
C ILE A 97 -8.58 4.35 -6.10
N MET A 98 -8.85 3.06 -6.19
CA MET A 98 -10.23 2.56 -6.28
C MET A 98 -10.95 2.71 -4.95
N ALA A 99 -10.24 2.50 -3.84
CA ALA A 99 -10.72 2.76 -2.50
C ALA A 99 -9.57 2.81 -1.49
N TRP A 100 -9.85 3.37 -0.33
CA TRP A 100 -8.95 3.39 0.81
C TRP A 100 -9.73 3.51 2.11
N SER A 101 -9.09 3.06 3.18
CA SER A 101 -9.51 3.35 4.55
C SER A 101 -8.26 3.64 5.37
N PHE A 102 -8.39 4.51 6.36
CA PHE A 102 -7.29 4.88 7.23
C PHE A 102 -7.81 5.03 8.65
N THR A 103 -6.98 4.65 9.60
CA THR A 103 -7.26 4.81 11.03
C THR A 103 -5.94 5.00 11.77
N SER A 104 -5.97 5.85 12.78
CA SER A 104 -4.83 6.14 13.65
C SER A 104 -5.32 6.29 15.09
N GLY A 105 -4.54 5.76 16.04
CA GLY A 105 -4.86 5.85 17.47
C GLY A 105 -5.60 4.62 18.02
N ARG A 106 -5.75 4.59 19.35
CA ARG A 106 -6.32 3.47 20.11
C ARG A 106 -7.83 3.63 20.29
N SER A 107 -8.59 3.57 19.19
CA SER A 107 -10.00 3.19 19.26
C SER A 107 -10.09 1.75 18.79
N ASN A 108 -10.64 0.86 19.60
CA ASN A 108 -10.81 -0.57 19.31
C ASN A 108 -11.32 -0.79 17.87
N LEU A 109 -10.41 -1.08 16.96
CA LEU A 109 -10.74 -1.50 15.60
C LEU A 109 -11.27 -2.92 15.71
N THR A 110 -12.59 -3.06 15.70
CA THR A 110 -13.21 -4.34 15.42
C THR A 110 -13.08 -4.62 13.92
N ALA A 111 -13.05 -5.88 13.51
CA ALA A 111 -13.09 -6.26 12.09
C ALA A 111 -14.29 -5.65 11.33
N ALA A 112 -15.31 -5.15 12.04
CA ALA A 112 -16.45 -4.43 11.48
C ALA A 112 -16.14 -2.96 11.09
N THR A 113 -15.05 -2.37 11.58
CA THR A 113 -14.60 -1.01 11.22
C THR A 113 -13.80 -1.02 9.91
N LEU A 114 -13.15 -2.14 9.63
CA LEU A 114 -12.52 -2.42 8.35
C LEU A 114 -13.58 -3.02 7.43
N LEU A 115 -14.13 -2.23 6.50
CA LEU A 115 -14.99 -2.79 5.46
C LEU A 115 -14.20 -3.90 4.76
N PRO A 116 -14.73 -5.13 4.66
CA PRO A 116 -14.09 -6.17 3.87
C PRO A 116 -13.91 -5.62 2.46
N PHE A 117 -12.71 -5.72 1.88
CA PHE A 117 -12.44 -5.15 0.55
C PHE A 117 -13.41 -5.64 -0.54
N ARG A 118 -14.01 -6.83 -0.38
CA ARG A 118 -15.08 -7.35 -1.24
C ARG A 118 -16.37 -6.51 -1.23
N ASP A 119 -16.58 -5.75 -0.17
CA ASP A 119 -17.77 -4.94 0.09
C ASP A 119 -17.52 -3.46 -0.28
N ILE A 120 -16.31 -3.13 -0.74
CA ILE A 120 -16.01 -1.84 -1.34
C ILE A 120 -16.60 -1.83 -2.76
N PRO A 121 -17.48 -0.87 -3.10
CA PRO A 121 -18.05 -0.82 -4.43
C PRO A 121 -16.96 -0.62 -5.48
N LEU A 122 -16.85 -1.57 -6.42
CA LEU A 122 -16.04 -1.42 -7.62
C LEU A 122 -16.62 -0.25 -8.43
N LEU A 123 -15.87 0.85 -8.53
CA LEU A 123 -16.16 1.85 -9.54
C LEU A 123 -15.98 1.17 -10.90
N LEU A 124 -17.10 0.97 -11.61
CA LEU A 124 -17.04 0.51 -13.00
C LEU A 124 -16.22 1.56 -13.78
N PRO A 125 -15.27 1.13 -14.63
CA PRO A 125 -14.52 2.07 -15.44
C PRO A 125 -15.51 2.91 -16.25
N ILE A 126 -15.36 4.24 -16.13
CA ILE A 126 -16.11 5.18 -16.95
C ILE A 126 -15.68 4.88 -18.39
N LYS A 127 -16.60 4.33 -19.19
CA LYS A 127 -16.37 4.19 -20.63
C LYS A 127 -16.21 5.60 -21.19
N GLY A 128 -14.99 5.91 -21.64
CA GLY A 128 -14.73 7.04 -22.54
C GLY A 128 -15.28 6.78 -23.93
#